data_AF-A0A8I1E9Q6-F1
#
_entry.id   AF-A0A8I1E9Q6-F1
#
_cell.length_a   1.000
_cell.length_b   1.000
_cell.length_c   1.000
_cell.angle_alpha   90.00
_cell.angle_beta   90.00
_cell.angle_gamma   90.00
#
_symmetry.space_group_name_H-M   'P 1'
#
loop_
_entity.id
_entity.type
_entity.pdbx_description
1 polymer ?
#
loop_
_entity_poly.entity_id
_entity_poly.type
_entity_poly.pdbx_seq_one_letter_code
_entity_poly.pdbx_strand_id
1 'polypeptide(L)'
;MKLCEQTLGMSVLAHGESVHAYYQDLRDHILDGTSLKLEWKLPEWIKDPALWERRLDEETLASYMVAHDCGKPFCREVDQEGRVHFPDHAAVSAEIWRAVGGSEQEAVLMSLDMAVHTMKAEELDEFCKRPEAASLLIAGFCEIHSNAAMFGGIDSTSFKMKWKHIDRRGKQIVKSLVPA
;
A
#
# COMPACT_ATOMS: atom_id res chain seq x y z
N MET A 1 -12.66 -6.00 10.69
CA MET A 1 -11.33 -6.45 10.25
C MET A 1 -10.89 -7.76 10.89
N LYS A 2 -10.78 -7.88 12.23
CA LYS A 2 -10.29 -9.10 12.93
C LYS A 2 -10.95 -10.44 12.51
N LEU A 3 -12.26 -10.42 12.27
CA LEU A 3 -13.03 -11.63 11.92
C LEU A 3 -13.20 -11.83 10.40
N CYS A 4 -12.78 -10.88 9.57
CA CYS A 4 -12.86 -11.00 8.13
C CYS A 4 -11.51 -11.51 7.63
N GLU A 5 -11.50 -12.65 6.94
CA GLU A 5 -10.29 -13.16 6.31
C GLU A 5 -9.94 -12.32 5.08
N GLN A 6 -8.67 -11.92 4.99
CA GLN A 6 -8.04 -11.41 3.76
C GLN A 6 -7.68 -12.60 2.85
N THR A 7 -7.11 -13.63 3.47
CA THR A 7 -6.80 -14.94 2.90
C THR A 7 -6.91 -15.98 4.02
N LEU A 8 -6.84 -17.26 3.67
CA LEU A 8 -6.96 -18.35 4.64
C LEU A 8 -5.96 -18.19 5.80
N GLY A 9 -6.47 -18.06 7.03
CA GLY A 9 -5.65 -17.97 8.24
C GLY A 9 -5.07 -16.58 8.51
N MET A 10 -5.40 -15.55 7.72
CA MET A 10 -4.99 -14.18 7.99
C MET A 10 -6.17 -13.21 7.89
N SER A 11 -6.43 -12.52 9.00
CA SER A 11 -7.47 -11.48 9.04
C SER A 11 -7.06 -10.23 8.25
N VAL A 12 -8.03 -9.44 7.85
CA VAL A 12 -7.81 -8.11 7.24
C VAL A 12 -7.01 -7.19 8.17
N LEU A 13 -7.16 -7.31 9.49
CA LEU A 13 -6.34 -6.53 10.43
C LEU A 13 -4.87 -6.98 10.41
N ALA A 14 -4.65 -8.29 10.48
CA ALA A 14 -3.30 -8.86 10.45
C ALA A 14 -2.57 -8.53 9.13
N HIS A 15 -3.32 -8.41 8.03
CA HIS A 15 -2.79 -7.88 6.77
C HIS A 15 -2.23 -6.46 6.94
N GLY A 16 -3.06 -5.52 7.41
CA GLY A 16 -2.64 -4.12 7.59
C GLY A 16 -1.46 -3.99 8.56
N GLU A 17 -1.47 -4.76 9.66
CA GLU A 17 -0.33 -4.86 10.59
C GLU A 17 0.94 -5.36 9.89
N SER A 18 0.82 -6.35 8.98
CA SER A 18 1.94 -6.81 8.16
C SER A 18 2.44 -5.73 7.21
N VAL A 19 1.56 -5.02 6.50
CA VAL A 19 1.96 -3.92 5.60
C VAL A 19 2.74 -2.85 6.37
N HIS A 20 2.25 -2.45 7.55
CA HIS A 20 2.94 -1.50 8.40
C HIS A 20 4.29 -2.04 8.92
N ALA A 21 4.40 -3.32 9.26
CA ALA A 21 5.68 -3.93 9.63
C ALA A 21 6.71 -3.90 8.48
N TYR A 22 6.27 -4.12 7.24
CA TYR A 22 7.12 -3.94 6.05
C TYR A 22 7.54 -2.47 5.90
N TYR A 23 6.64 -1.52 6.12
CA TYR A 23 7.00 -0.10 6.11
C TYR A 23 8.06 0.25 7.17
N GLN A 24 7.91 -0.24 8.40
CA GLN A 24 8.88 0.00 9.47
C GLN A 24 10.26 -0.58 9.14
N ASP A 25 10.32 -1.83 8.67
CA ASP A 25 11.57 -2.48 8.26
C ASP A 25 12.28 -1.70 7.14
N LEU A 26 11.51 -1.24 6.14
CA LEU A 26 12.05 -0.45 5.04
C LEU A 26 12.51 0.94 5.50
N ARG A 27 11.70 1.64 6.31
CA ARG A 27 12.01 2.97 6.83
C ARG A 27 13.28 2.93 7.67
N ASP A 28 13.37 2.00 8.63
CA ASP A 28 14.55 1.85 9.49
C ASP A 28 15.80 1.50 8.67
N HIS A 29 15.64 0.76 7.56
CA HIS A 29 16.76 0.51 6.65
C HIS A 29 17.20 1.78 5.90
N ILE A 30 16.26 2.54 5.36
CA ILE A 30 16.55 3.71 4.53
C ILE A 30 17.03 4.91 5.34
N LEU A 31 16.39 5.20 6.47
CA LEU A 31 16.67 6.38 7.27
C LEU A 31 17.76 6.16 8.32
N ASP A 32 17.78 4.97 8.93
CA ASP A 32 18.69 4.67 10.05
C ASP A 32 19.83 3.71 9.65
N GLY A 33 19.81 3.18 8.43
CA GLY A 33 20.85 2.27 7.92
C GLY A 33 20.81 0.88 8.54
N THR A 34 19.70 0.49 9.16
CA THR A 34 19.56 -0.85 9.76
C THR A 34 19.51 -1.95 8.69
N SER A 35 19.94 -3.17 9.02
CA SER A 35 19.76 -4.32 8.12
C SER A 35 18.27 -4.68 8.01
N LEU A 36 17.80 -4.90 6.78
CA LEU A 36 16.45 -5.41 6.50
C LEU A 36 16.25 -6.77 7.18
N LYS A 37 15.09 -6.92 7.84
CA LYS A 37 14.70 -8.14 8.56
C LYS A 37 13.71 -8.98 7.78
N LEU A 38 13.02 -8.39 6.81
CA LEU A 38 12.05 -9.06 5.94
C LEU A 38 12.64 -9.34 4.55
N GLU A 39 11.91 -10.11 3.75
CA GLU A 39 12.31 -10.42 2.38
C GLU A 39 11.92 -9.28 1.43
N TRP A 40 12.91 -8.77 0.69
CA TRP A 40 12.75 -7.61 -0.17
C TRP A 40 13.34 -7.81 -1.56
N LYS A 41 12.67 -7.20 -2.54
CA LYS A 41 13.25 -6.87 -3.84
C LYS A 41 13.22 -5.36 -4.02
N LEU A 42 14.27 -4.67 -3.59
CA LEU A 42 14.33 -3.21 -3.63
C LEU A 42 14.62 -2.67 -5.04
N PRO A 43 13.82 -1.73 -5.56
CA PRO A 43 14.17 -0.94 -6.73
C PRO A 43 15.02 0.27 -6.33
N GLU A 44 15.85 0.80 -7.24
CA GLU A 44 16.76 1.91 -6.91
C GLU A 44 16.04 3.18 -6.42
N TRP A 45 14.88 3.49 -7.01
CA TRP A 45 14.13 4.71 -6.67
C TRP A 45 13.58 4.70 -5.24
N ILE A 46 13.48 3.55 -4.57
CA ILE A 46 12.98 3.49 -3.18
C ILE A 46 13.96 4.16 -2.21
N LYS A 47 15.20 4.44 -2.62
CA LYS A 47 16.22 5.10 -1.79
C LYS A 47 16.28 6.61 -1.99
N ASP A 48 15.45 7.16 -2.88
CA ASP A 48 15.50 8.58 -3.22
C ASP A 48 15.07 9.44 -2.01
N PRO A 49 15.92 10.35 -1.51
CA PRO A 49 15.58 11.18 -0.35
C PRO A 49 14.31 12.00 -0.54
N ALA A 50 14.05 12.52 -1.74
CA ALA A 50 12.88 13.34 -2.01
C ALA A 50 11.57 12.55 -1.88
N LEU A 51 11.62 11.22 -2.08
CA LEU A 51 10.48 10.35 -1.82
C LEU A 51 10.17 10.29 -0.31
N TRP A 52 11.18 10.07 0.52
CA TRP A 52 11.02 9.92 1.97
C TRP A 52 10.75 11.24 2.67
N GLU A 53 11.29 12.36 2.19
CA GLU A 53 11.02 13.70 2.73
C GLU A 53 9.58 14.17 2.48
N ARG A 54 8.93 13.65 1.42
CA ARG A 54 7.55 14.02 1.04
C ARG A 54 6.48 13.09 1.59
N ARG A 55 6.86 11.99 2.24
CA ARG A 55 5.90 11.10 2.87
C ARG A 55 5.20 11.85 4.02
N LEU A 56 3.96 11.45 4.32
CA LEU A 56 3.21 11.96 5.47
C LEU A 56 3.85 11.52 6.80
N ASP A 57 3.39 12.09 7.91
CA ASP A 57 3.93 11.79 9.23
C ASP A 57 3.67 10.33 9.64
N GLU A 58 4.42 9.87 10.65
CA GLU A 58 4.41 8.46 11.07
C GLU A 58 3.07 8.03 11.69
N GLU A 59 2.36 8.93 12.37
CA GLU A 59 1.07 8.61 13.01
C GLU A 59 0.01 8.36 11.93
N THR A 60 -0.08 9.28 10.96
CA THR A 60 -0.96 9.15 9.80
C THR A 60 -0.65 7.85 9.03
N LEU A 61 0.63 7.59 8.71
CA LEU A 61 1.01 6.40 7.94
C LEU A 61 0.72 5.10 8.68
N ALA A 62 1.03 5.02 9.97
CA ALA A 62 0.78 3.82 10.76
C ALA A 62 -0.71 3.51 10.84
N SER A 63 -1.54 4.52 11.13
CA SER A 63 -2.98 4.38 11.22
C SER A 63 -3.60 3.99 9.86
N TYR A 64 -3.25 4.70 8.78
CA TYR A 64 -3.69 4.36 7.43
C TYR A 64 -3.28 2.94 7.03
N MET A 65 -2.00 2.56 7.11
CA MET A 65 -1.56 1.24 6.64
C MET A 65 -2.22 0.09 7.41
N VAL A 66 -2.40 0.25 8.72
CA VAL A 66 -3.08 -0.78 9.54
C VAL A 66 -4.57 -0.86 9.18
N ALA A 67 -5.22 0.26 8.88
CA ALA A 67 -6.65 0.34 8.63
C ALA A 67 -7.07 0.42 7.15
N HIS A 68 -6.14 0.37 6.19
CA HIS A 68 -6.41 0.72 4.79
C HIS A 68 -7.52 -0.13 4.15
N ASP A 69 -7.66 -1.36 4.61
CA ASP A 69 -8.66 -2.33 4.18
C ASP A 69 -9.87 -2.45 5.11
N CYS A 70 -10.13 -1.45 5.97
CA CYS A 70 -11.22 -1.51 6.95
C CYS A 70 -12.62 -1.69 6.36
N GLY A 71 -12.81 -1.35 5.08
CA GLY A 71 -14.03 -1.53 4.30
C GLY A 71 -14.29 -2.96 3.83
N LYS A 72 -13.26 -3.81 3.73
CA LYS A 72 -13.40 -5.20 3.22
C LYS A 72 -14.51 -6.03 3.89
N PRO A 73 -14.71 -5.99 5.22
CA PRO A 73 -15.82 -6.70 5.86
C PRO A 73 -17.22 -6.27 5.38
N PHE A 74 -17.35 -5.05 4.86
CA PHE A 74 -18.63 -4.45 4.46
C PHE A 74 -18.93 -4.65 2.97
N CYS A 75 -17.92 -4.95 2.16
CA CYS A 75 -18.09 -5.24 0.73
C CYS A 75 -17.67 -6.67 0.35
N ARG A 76 -17.54 -7.57 1.33
CA ARG A 76 -17.14 -8.96 1.08
C ARG A 76 -18.23 -9.72 0.33
N GLU A 77 -17.86 -10.21 -0.85
CA GLU A 77 -18.70 -11.09 -1.67
C GLU A 77 -18.04 -12.46 -1.83
N VAL A 78 -18.86 -13.49 -2.03
CA VAL A 78 -18.40 -14.84 -2.38
C VAL A 78 -19.10 -15.24 -3.67
N ASP A 79 -18.32 -15.57 -4.71
CA ASP A 79 -18.88 -15.99 -5.99
C ASP A 79 -19.40 -17.44 -5.96
N GLN A 80 -19.97 -17.89 -7.09
CA GLN A 80 -20.57 -19.23 -7.22
C GLN A 80 -19.54 -20.35 -7.07
N GLU A 81 -18.26 -20.06 -7.33
CA GLU A 81 -17.12 -20.95 -7.19
C GLU A 81 -16.48 -20.91 -5.79
N GLY A 82 -17.03 -20.10 -4.87
CA GLY A 82 -16.54 -19.97 -3.50
C GLY A 82 -15.34 -19.03 -3.33
N ARG A 83 -14.99 -18.23 -4.35
CA ARG A 83 -13.90 -17.25 -4.27
C ARG A 83 -14.39 -15.98 -3.62
N VAL A 84 -13.51 -15.38 -2.80
CA VAL A 84 -13.80 -14.16 -2.07
C VAL A 84 -13.41 -12.95 -2.92
N HIS A 85 -14.32 -11.98 -2.98
CA HIS A 85 -14.12 -10.70 -3.65
C HIS A 85 -14.37 -9.54 -2.70
N PHE A 86 -13.70 -8.41 -2.95
CA PHE A 86 -13.86 -7.16 -2.21
C PHE A 86 -14.05 -6.00 -3.20
N PRO A 87 -15.18 -5.97 -3.93
CA PRO A 87 -15.48 -4.88 -4.85
C PRO A 87 -15.37 -3.53 -4.15
N ASP A 88 -14.66 -2.62 -4.80
CA ASP A 88 -14.53 -1.22 -4.40
C ASP A 88 -14.08 -0.99 -2.94
N HIS A 89 -13.31 -1.92 -2.36
CA HIS A 89 -12.93 -1.86 -0.94
C HIS A 89 -12.19 -0.58 -0.54
N ALA A 90 -11.41 0.03 -1.44
CA ALA A 90 -10.71 1.29 -1.17
C ALA A 90 -11.69 2.44 -0.89
N ALA A 91 -12.74 2.58 -1.72
CA ALA A 91 -13.78 3.59 -1.49
C ALA A 91 -14.58 3.28 -0.22
N VAL A 92 -14.97 2.02 -0.03
CA VAL A 92 -15.70 1.57 1.16
C VAL A 92 -14.87 1.78 2.44
N SER A 93 -13.57 1.53 2.40
CA SER A 93 -12.66 1.81 3.53
C SER A 93 -12.66 3.28 3.89
N ALA A 94 -12.54 4.17 2.90
CA ALA A 94 -12.57 5.61 3.12
C ALA A 94 -13.91 6.08 3.72
N GLU A 95 -15.04 5.54 3.25
CA GLU A 95 -16.36 5.83 3.81
C GLU A 95 -16.50 5.35 5.26
N ILE A 96 -16.11 4.11 5.55
CA ILE A 96 -16.14 3.55 6.89
C ILE A 96 -15.24 4.34 7.84
N TRP A 97 -14.04 4.72 7.39
CA TRP A 97 -13.10 5.50 8.19
C TRP A 97 -13.69 6.85 8.59
N ARG A 98 -14.29 7.57 7.64
CA ARG A 98 -15.01 8.82 7.92
C ARG A 98 -16.18 8.60 8.88
N ALA A 99 -16.96 7.55 8.67
CA ALA A 99 -18.15 7.27 9.48
C ALA A 99 -17.81 6.98 10.96
N VAL A 100 -16.64 6.41 11.23
CA VAL A 100 -16.18 6.17 12.62
C VAL A 100 -15.39 7.33 13.22
N GLY A 101 -15.28 8.46 12.50
CA GLY A 101 -14.61 9.67 12.96
C GLY A 101 -13.09 9.69 12.75
N GLY A 102 -12.58 8.88 11.83
CA GLY A 102 -11.18 8.91 11.40
C GLY A 102 -10.81 10.21 10.66
N SER A 103 -9.51 10.48 10.49
CA SER A 103 -9.08 11.71 9.85
C SER A 103 -9.38 11.70 8.34
N GLU A 104 -9.61 12.89 7.78
CA GLU A 104 -9.84 13.02 6.33
C GLU A 104 -8.58 12.66 5.53
N GLN A 105 -7.39 12.93 6.05
CA GLN A 105 -6.13 12.62 5.33
C GLN A 105 -5.93 11.11 5.17
N GLU A 106 -6.22 10.33 6.21
CA GLU A 106 -6.23 8.86 6.13
C GLU A 106 -7.34 8.36 5.21
N ALA A 107 -8.54 8.96 5.25
CA ALA A 107 -9.63 8.58 4.35
C ALA A 107 -9.24 8.82 2.87
N VAL A 108 -8.53 9.91 2.57
CA VAL A 108 -7.99 10.18 1.23
C VAL A 108 -6.97 9.12 0.84
N LEU A 109 -6.03 8.77 1.72
CA LEU A 109 -5.07 7.67 1.48
C LEU A 109 -5.81 6.36 1.17
N MET A 110 -6.81 5.98 1.97
CA MET A 110 -7.61 4.77 1.74
C MET A 110 -8.32 4.78 0.39
N SER A 111 -8.92 5.92 0.01
CA SER A 111 -9.61 6.04 -1.29
C SER A 111 -8.67 5.92 -2.50
N LEU A 112 -7.38 6.21 -2.32
CA LEU A 112 -6.35 6.19 -3.35
C LEU A 112 -5.40 4.99 -3.23
N ASP A 113 -5.63 4.09 -2.28
CA ASP A 113 -4.75 2.95 -1.95
C ASP A 113 -4.44 2.08 -3.18
N MET A 114 -5.45 1.88 -4.02
CA MET A 114 -5.34 1.10 -5.27
C MET A 114 -4.68 1.86 -6.44
N ALA A 115 -4.46 3.17 -6.32
CA ALA A 115 -4.00 4.00 -7.44
C ALA A 115 -2.64 3.55 -7.96
N VAL A 116 -1.67 3.29 -7.08
CA VAL A 116 -0.31 2.87 -7.49
C VAL A 116 -0.25 1.47 -8.13
N HIS A 117 -1.29 0.67 -7.92
CA HIS A 117 -1.42 -0.67 -8.48
C HIS A 117 -2.13 -0.68 -9.83
N THR A 118 -2.95 0.33 -10.11
CA THR A 118 -3.91 0.31 -11.22
C THR A 118 -3.80 1.49 -12.18
N MET A 119 -3.18 2.61 -11.77
CA MET A 119 -3.17 3.85 -12.54
C MET A 119 -2.62 3.66 -13.96
N LYS A 120 -3.26 4.34 -14.89
CA LYS A 120 -2.81 4.52 -16.26
C LYS A 120 -1.78 5.65 -16.34
N ALA A 121 -1.11 5.74 -17.48
CA ALA A 121 -0.08 6.76 -17.67
C ALA A 121 -0.65 8.19 -17.68
N GLU A 122 -1.88 8.37 -18.17
CA GLU A 122 -2.57 9.66 -18.25
C GLU A 122 -2.96 10.24 -16.88
N GLU A 123 -3.08 9.40 -15.85
CA GLU A 123 -3.45 9.80 -14.49
C GLU A 123 -2.22 10.22 -13.65
N LEU A 124 -1.02 9.95 -14.16
CA LEU A 124 0.23 10.11 -13.43
C LEU A 124 0.50 11.56 -13.02
N ASP A 125 0.32 12.51 -13.95
CA ASP A 125 0.66 13.91 -13.71
C ASP A 125 -0.20 14.50 -12.59
N GLU A 126 -1.48 14.13 -12.55
CA GLU A 126 -2.38 14.58 -11.49
C GLU A 126 -2.10 13.85 -10.17
N PHE A 127 -1.79 12.55 -10.23
CA PHE A 127 -1.39 11.79 -9.05
C PHE A 127 -0.14 12.39 -8.38
N CYS A 128 0.88 12.78 -9.16
CA CYS A 128 2.13 13.31 -8.63
C CYS A 128 2.01 14.69 -7.96
N LYS A 129 0.91 15.44 -8.20
CA LYS A 129 0.64 16.71 -7.52
C LYS A 129 0.09 16.52 -6.11
N ARG A 130 -0.36 15.30 -5.78
CA ARG A 130 -0.97 15.00 -4.49
C ARG A 130 0.06 14.97 -3.37
N PRO A 131 -0.25 15.52 -2.18
CA PRO A 131 0.61 15.35 -1.02
C PRO A 131 0.74 13.87 -0.60
N GLU A 132 -0.25 13.02 -0.93
CA GLU A 132 -0.25 11.60 -0.61
C GLU A 132 0.64 10.74 -1.53
N ALA A 133 1.12 11.28 -2.66
CA ALA A 133 1.72 10.48 -3.73
C ALA A 133 2.93 9.64 -3.27
N ALA A 134 3.80 10.23 -2.45
CA ALA A 134 4.96 9.55 -1.88
C ALA A 134 4.55 8.44 -0.91
N SER A 135 3.64 8.74 0.01
CA SER A 135 3.09 7.78 0.97
C SER A 135 2.41 6.59 0.30
N LEU A 136 1.58 6.84 -0.71
CA LEU A 136 0.88 5.79 -1.46
C LEU A 136 1.85 4.90 -2.25
N LEU A 137 2.91 5.48 -2.83
CA LEU A 137 3.94 4.70 -3.52
C LEU A 137 4.70 3.78 -2.55
N ILE A 138 5.11 4.30 -1.39
CA ILE A 138 5.78 3.51 -0.36
C ILE A 138 4.84 2.42 0.18
N ALA A 139 3.59 2.77 0.49
CA ALA A 139 2.59 1.85 1.02
C ALA A 139 2.30 0.70 0.05
N GLY A 140 1.99 1.01 -1.21
CA GLY A 140 1.74 -0.02 -2.22
C GLY A 140 2.98 -0.90 -2.47
N PHE A 141 4.19 -0.35 -2.37
CA PHE A 141 5.43 -1.13 -2.45
C PHE A 141 5.57 -2.11 -1.27
N CYS A 142 5.26 -1.67 -0.04
CA CYS A 142 5.26 -2.53 1.15
C CYS A 142 4.16 -3.60 1.05
N GLU A 143 2.97 -3.23 0.58
CA GLU A 143 1.82 -4.12 0.45
C GLU A 143 2.10 -5.28 -0.51
N ILE A 144 2.77 -5.06 -1.64
CA ILE A 144 3.11 -6.17 -2.54
C ILE A 144 4.12 -7.15 -1.92
N HIS A 145 5.00 -6.68 -1.03
CA HIS A 145 5.96 -7.54 -0.33
C HIS A 145 5.30 -8.29 0.83
N SER A 146 4.45 -7.62 1.61
CA SER A 146 3.58 -8.25 2.60
C SER A 146 2.73 -9.35 1.97
N ASN A 147 2.15 -9.08 0.79
CA ASN A 147 1.40 -10.08 0.03
C ASN A 147 2.28 -11.23 -0.47
N ALA A 148 3.53 -10.98 -0.87
CA ALA A 148 4.43 -12.01 -1.38
C ALA A 148 4.63 -13.15 -0.36
N ALA A 149 4.79 -12.80 0.92
CA ALA A 149 4.96 -13.77 2.01
C ALA A 149 3.81 -14.78 2.11
N MET A 150 2.62 -14.42 1.59
CA MET A 150 1.42 -15.26 1.61
C MET A 150 1.18 -16.05 0.32
N PHE A 151 1.75 -15.60 -0.80
CA PHE A 151 1.39 -16.11 -2.14
C PHE A 151 2.59 -16.71 -2.89
N GLY A 152 3.42 -17.49 -2.19
CA GLY A 152 4.54 -18.21 -2.79
C GLY A 152 5.83 -17.38 -2.94
N GLY A 153 5.97 -16.31 -2.15
CA GLY A 153 7.17 -15.49 -2.05
C GLY A 153 7.36 -14.52 -3.22
N ILE A 154 8.49 -13.81 -3.19
CA ILE A 154 8.89 -12.83 -4.20
C ILE A 154 9.17 -13.46 -5.58
N ASP A 155 9.24 -14.79 -5.65
CA ASP A 155 9.42 -15.52 -6.90
C ASP A 155 8.12 -15.90 -7.60
N SER A 156 6.97 -15.69 -6.96
CA SER A 156 5.67 -15.95 -7.55
C SER A 156 5.40 -15.07 -8.79
N THR A 157 4.63 -15.61 -9.74
CA THR A 157 4.22 -14.86 -10.93
C THR A 157 3.40 -13.62 -10.58
N SER A 158 2.50 -13.73 -9.58
CA SER A 158 1.68 -12.62 -9.10
C SER A 158 2.54 -11.48 -8.56
N PHE A 159 3.52 -11.78 -7.70
CA PHE A 159 4.46 -10.77 -7.21
C PHE A 159 5.27 -10.14 -8.34
N LYS A 160 5.88 -10.95 -9.22
CA LYS A 160 6.72 -10.44 -10.33
C LYS A 160 5.96 -9.46 -11.23
N MET A 161 4.68 -9.72 -11.50
CA MET A 161 3.82 -8.81 -12.27
C MET A 161 3.55 -7.49 -11.52
N LYS A 162 3.12 -7.56 -10.25
CA LYS A 162 2.85 -6.37 -9.43
C LYS A 162 4.11 -5.53 -9.21
N TRP A 163 5.22 -6.18 -8.89
CA TRP A 163 6.52 -5.54 -8.73
C TRP A 163 6.96 -4.79 -9.99
N LYS A 164 6.81 -5.39 -11.17
CA LYS A 164 7.13 -4.71 -12.44
C LYS A 164 6.23 -3.50 -12.69
N HIS A 165 4.96 -3.56 -12.31
CA HIS A 165 4.05 -2.42 -12.39
C HIS A 165 4.52 -1.29 -11.48
N ILE A 166 4.71 -1.59 -10.19
CA ILE A 166 5.13 -0.61 -9.19
C ILE A 166 6.50 -0.03 -9.53
N ASP A 167 7.48 -0.84 -9.95
CA ASP A 167 8.80 -0.33 -10.34
C ASP A 167 8.71 0.69 -11.48
N ARG A 168 7.87 0.41 -12.49
CA ARG A 168 7.62 1.36 -13.58
C ARG A 168 6.98 2.64 -13.08
N ARG A 169 5.95 2.57 -12.23
CA ARG A 169 5.27 3.76 -11.68
C ARG A 169 6.17 4.54 -10.73
N GLY A 170 6.91 3.86 -9.86
CA GLY A 170 7.85 4.48 -8.94
C GLY A 170 8.92 5.30 -9.65
N LYS A 171 9.51 4.78 -10.73
CA LYS A 171 10.45 5.57 -11.57
C LYS A 171 9.84 6.86 -12.11
N GLN A 172 8.57 6.81 -12.51
CA GLN A 172 7.89 7.97 -13.07
C GLN A 172 7.47 8.99 -12.00
N ILE A 173 6.97 8.49 -10.87
CA ILE A 173 6.55 9.32 -9.73
C ILE A 173 7.78 10.01 -9.12
N VAL A 174 8.83 9.26 -8.77
CA VAL A 174 10.05 9.82 -8.15
C VAL A 174 10.69 10.87 -9.05
N LYS A 175 10.76 10.64 -10.38
CA LYS A 175 11.23 11.65 -11.33
C LYS A 175 10.42 12.96 -11.27
N SER A 176 9.14 12.89 -10.94
CA SER A 176 8.26 14.06 -10.82
C SER A 176 8.34 14.72 -9.43
N LEU A 177 8.87 14.03 -8.43
CA LEU A 177 9.09 14.57 -7.08
C LEU A 177 10.42 15.34 -6.97
N VAL A 178 11.41 15.01 -7.80
CA VAL A 178 12.70 15.71 -7.85
C VAL A 178 12.57 16.96 -8.74
N PRO A 179 12.88 18.17 -8.24
CA PRO A 179 13.00 19.35 -9.09
C PRO A 179 14.08 19.15 -10.16
N ALA A 180 13.80 19.55 -11.40
CA ALA A 180 14.74 19.46 -12.51
C ALA A 180 16.01 20.31 -12.31
#